data_AF-A0A7Y2L2P2-F1
#
_entry.id   AF-A0A7Y2L2P2-F1
#
_cell.length_a   1.000
_cell.length_b   1.000
_cell.length_c   1.000
_cell.angle_alpha   90.00
_cell.angle_beta   90.00
_cell.angle_gamma   90.00
#
_symmetry.space_group_name_H-M   'P 1'
#
loop_
_entity.id
_entity.type
_entity.pdbx_description
1 polymer ?
#
loop_
_entity_poly.entity_id
_entity_poly.type
_entity_poly.pdbx_seq_one_letter_code
_entity_poly.pdbx_strand_id
1 'polypeptide(L)'
;FQVRSVSADDIAGAVEVRGVLEGLAARQTAERGLSAEGRKVLELCLMQGDELFDKGFVTEDDLEIYHDLNMRFHQVIIEGSHNPAIADALARNDHLPFASVTALAVDRKDMVREYRRFNYAHMQHHSVFDALVSGQGARAEAIMREHANATLRYAEIFGSAVASERMKVIHRPD
;
A
#
# COMPACT_ATOMS: atom_id res chain seq x y z
N PHE A 1 5.84 30.44 12.99
CA PHE A 1 5.40 29.03 12.99
C PHE A 1 6.62 28.15 12.76
N GLN A 2 6.80 27.09 13.53
CA GLN A 2 7.93 26.15 13.42
C GLN A 2 7.37 24.84 12.88
N VAL A 3 7.91 24.33 11.77
CA VAL A 3 7.51 23.04 11.20
C VAL A 3 7.86 21.95 12.22
N ARG A 4 6.86 21.18 12.66
CA ARG A 4 7.09 20.06 13.58
C ARG A 4 7.95 19.01 12.86
N SER A 5 9.07 18.64 13.46
CA SER A 5 9.88 17.51 12.99
C SER A 5 9.11 16.21 13.19
N VAL A 6 8.95 15.41 12.14
CA VAL A 6 8.35 14.08 12.20
C VAL A 6 9.42 13.08 12.62
N SER A 7 9.18 12.31 13.69
CA SER A 7 10.09 11.26 14.16
C SER A 7 9.86 9.93 13.43
N ALA A 8 10.82 9.00 13.52
CA ALA A 8 10.63 7.64 12.99
C ALA A 8 9.47 6.91 13.69
N ASP A 9 9.29 7.14 15.00
CA ASP A 9 8.18 6.59 15.78
C ASP A 9 6.82 7.15 15.32
N ASP A 10 6.76 8.44 14.96
CA ASP A 10 5.54 9.03 14.39
C ASP A 10 5.16 8.36 13.05
N ILE A 11 6.16 8.07 12.20
CA ILE A 11 5.93 7.37 10.91
C ILE A 11 5.49 5.93 11.16
N ALA A 12 6.15 5.22 12.07
CA ALA A 12 5.80 3.85 12.44
C ALA A 12 4.36 3.75 12.96
N GLY A 13 3.98 4.64 13.89
CA GLY A 13 2.62 4.70 14.41
C GLY A 13 1.59 4.98 13.31
N ALA A 14 1.89 5.88 12.38
CA ALA A 14 0.97 6.22 11.29
C ALA A 14 0.79 5.08 10.28
N VAL A 15 1.84 4.31 9.98
CA VAL A 15 1.73 3.11 9.13
C VAL A 15 0.94 2.01 9.83
N GLU A 16 1.14 1.82 11.15
CA GLU A 16 0.36 0.85 11.91
C GLU A 16 -1.14 1.20 11.91
N VAL A 17 -1.48 2.47 12.14
CA VAL A 17 -2.86 2.97 12.08
C VAL A 17 -3.45 2.75 10.69
N ARG A 18 -2.72 3.08 9.62
CA ARG A 18 -3.14 2.78 8.25
C ARG A 18 -3.45 1.30 8.06
N GLY A 19 -2.56 0.42 8.50
CA GLY A 19 -2.74 -1.03 8.40
C GLY A 19 -4.00 -1.53 9.09
N VAL A 20 -4.35 -0.95 10.25
CA VAL A 20 -5.61 -1.27 10.94
C VAL A 20 -6.83 -0.78 10.14
N LEU A 21 -6.78 0.45 9.64
CA LEU A 21 -7.90 1.06 8.89
C LEU A 21 -8.16 0.34 7.56
N GLU A 22 -7.11 0.04 6.80
CA GLU A 22 -7.22 -0.71 5.54
C GLU A 22 -7.59 -2.17 5.78
N GLY A 23 -7.09 -2.78 6.86
CA GLY A 23 -7.51 -4.12 7.29
C GLY A 23 -9.01 -4.17 7.58
N LEU A 24 -9.53 -3.18 8.31
CA LEU A 24 -10.96 -3.07 8.58
C LEU A 24 -11.78 -2.88 7.28
N ALA A 25 -11.29 -2.04 6.36
CA ALA A 25 -11.94 -1.86 5.05
C ALA A 25 -12.00 -3.17 4.26
N ALA A 26 -10.90 -3.93 4.25
CA ALA A 26 -10.82 -5.21 3.57
C ALA A 26 -11.76 -6.26 4.18
N ARG A 27 -11.83 -6.35 5.52
CA ARG A 27 -12.83 -7.20 6.18
C ARG A 27 -14.24 -6.83 5.77
N GLN A 28 -14.59 -5.55 5.88
CA GLN A 28 -15.94 -5.08 5.56
C GLN A 28 -16.29 -5.33 4.10
N THR A 29 -15.34 -5.14 3.17
CA THR A 29 -15.52 -5.45 1.75
C THR A 29 -15.78 -6.93 1.52
N ALA A 30 -15.00 -7.82 2.14
CA ALA A 30 -15.19 -9.26 2.03
C ALA A 30 -16.55 -9.72 2.59
N GLU A 31 -16.91 -9.25 3.79
CA GLU A 31 -18.13 -9.65 4.48
C GLU A 31 -19.41 -9.10 3.82
N ARG A 32 -19.34 -7.90 3.22
CA ARG A 32 -20.47 -7.27 2.51
C ARG A 32 -20.59 -7.76 1.07
N GLY A 33 -19.52 -8.33 0.53
CA GLY A 33 -19.42 -8.81 -0.85
C GLY A 33 -18.86 -7.75 -1.79
N LEU A 34 -17.88 -8.15 -2.58
CA LEU A 34 -17.26 -7.29 -3.59
C LEU A 34 -18.22 -7.09 -4.79
N SER A 35 -18.43 -5.83 -5.18
CA SER A 35 -19.26 -5.51 -6.36
C SER A 35 -18.62 -6.03 -7.65
N ALA A 36 -19.43 -6.30 -8.67
CA ALA A 36 -18.91 -6.76 -9.97
C ALA A 36 -17.93 -5.77 -10.61
N GLU A 37 -18.21 -4.47 -10.48
CA GLU A 37 -17.32 -3.40 -10.95
C GLU A 37 -16.02 -3.36 -10.14
N GLY A 38 -16.11 -3.39 -8.81
CA GLY A 38 -14.93 -3.43 -7.94
C GLY A 38 -14.05 -4.63 -8.24
N ARG A 39 -14.65 -5.81 -8.42
CA ARG A 39 -13.95 -7.04 -8.83
C ARG A 39 -13.18 -6.85 -10.13
N LYS A 40 -13.82 -6.31 -11.17
CA LYS A 40 -13.20 -6.08 -12.47
C LYS A 40 -12.02 -5.12 -12.38
N VAL A 41 -12.13 -4.08 -11.57
CA VAL A 41 -11.03 -3.12 -11.35
C VAL A 41 -9.87 -3.79 -10.63
N LEU A 42 -10.12 -4.56 -9.55
CA LEU A 42 -9.06 -5.28 -8.84
C LEU A 42 -8.36 -6.29 -9.76
N GLU A 43 -9.10 -7.08 -10.52
CA GLU A 43 -8.55 -8.04 -11.50
C GLU A 43 -7.65 -7.33 -12.52
N LEU A 44 -8.06 -6.15 -13.01
CA LEU A 44 -7.25 -5.37 -13.93
C LEU A 44 -5.94 -4.87 -13.28
N CYS A 45 -6.01 -4.33 -12.06
CA CYS A 45 -4.82 -3.90 -11.32
C CYS A 45 -3.84 -5.06 -11.10
N LEU A 46 -4.36 -6.25 -10.75
CA LEU A 46 -3.55 -7.45 -10.55
C LEU A 46 -2.85 -7.89 -11.83
N MET A 47 -3.61 -8.00 -12.92
CA MET A 47 -3.08 -8.38 -14.24
C MET A 47 -1.99 -7.41 -14.73
N GLN A 48 -2.21 -6.10 -14.60
CA GLN A 48 -1.23 -5.09 -15.01
C GLN A 48 0.04 -5.14 -14.15
N GLY A 49 -0.08 -5.41 -12.85
CA GLY A 49 1.07 -5.63 -11.99
C GLY A 49 1.81 -6.94 -12.32
N ASP A 50 1.10 -8.00 -12.68
CA ASP A 50 1.71 -9.27 -13.10
C ASP A 50 2.57 -9.07 -14.35
N GLU A 51 2.03 -8.39 -15.37
CA GLU A 51 2.76 -8.01 -16.58
C GLU A 51 4.01 -7.17 -16.28
N LEU A 52 3.91 -6.25 -15.32
CA LEU A 52 5.01 -5.38 -14.92
C LEU A 52 6.17 -6.16 -14.28
N PHE A 53 5.86 -7.14 -13.41
CA PHE A 53 6.88 -7.90 -12.67
C PHE A 53 7.43 -9.12 -13.43
N ASP A 54 6.77 -9.59 -14.49
CA ASP A 54 7.13 -10.80 -15.24
C ASP A 54 8.58 -10.75 -15.78
N LYS A 55 9.05 -9.56 -16.17
CA LYS A 55 10.41 -9.36 -16.70
C LYS A 55 11.54 -9.55 -15.68
N GLY A 56 11.24 -9.70 -14.39
CA GLY A 56 12.24 -10.01 -13.36
C GLY A 56 13.04 -8.82 -12.81
N PHE A 57 12.72 -7.60 -13.21
CA PHE A 57 13.31 -6.36 -12.69
C PHE A 57 12.33 -5.18 -12.82
N VAL A 58 12.58 -4.07 -12.10
CA VAL A 58 11.82 -2.82 -12.23
C VAL A 58 12.75 -1.62 -12.45
N THR A 59 12.25 -0.63 -13.18
CA THR A 59 12.81 0.71 -13.34
C THR A 59 12.02 1.73 -12.50
N GLU A 60 12.49 2.98 -12.42
CA GLU A 60 11.71 4.03 -11.75
C GLU A 60 10.35 4.27 -12.42
N ASP A 61 10.31 4.27 -13.76
CA ASP A 61 9.06 4.46 -14.52
C ASP A 61 8.07 3.31 -14.26
N ASP A 62 8.56 2.08 -14.13
CA ASP A 62 7.73 0.95 -13.72
C ASP A 62 7.14 1.17 -12.32
N LEU A 63 7.94 1.68 -11.37
CA LEU A 63 7.45 1.94 -10.02
C LEU A 63 6.45 3.10 -9.97
N GLU A 64 6.55 4.07 -10.88
CA GLU A 64 5.54 5.12 -11.04
C GLU A 64 4.22 4.56 -11.57
N ILE A 65 4.27 3.61 -12.52
CA ILE A 65 3.07 2.91 -13.00
C ILE A 65 2.47 2.04 -11.88
N TYR A 66 3.31 1.26 -11.19
CA TYR A 66 2.86 0.39 -10.10
C TYR A 66 2.23 1.20 -8.95
N HIS A 67 2.73 2.40 -8.66
CA HIS A 67 2.14 3.29 -7.68
C HIS A 67 0.67 3.60 -7.99
N ASP A 68 0.34 3.88 -9.25
CA ASP A 68 -1.02 4.20 -9.67
C ASP A 68 -1.94 2.97 -9.55
N LEU A 69 -1.42 1.78 -9.91
CA LEU A 69 -2.13 0.50 -9.71
C LEU A 69 -2.40 0.23 -8.23
N ASN A 70 -1.38 0.44 -7.39
CA ASN A 70 -1.47 0.25 -5.94
C ASN A 70 -2.50 1.19 -5.31
N MET A 71 -2.48 2.48 -5.66
CA MET A 71 -3.50 3.43 -5.20
C MET A 71 -4.91 3.00 -5.61
N ARG A 72 -5.09 2.59 -6.87
CA ARG A 72 -6.40 2.15 -7.36
C ARG A 72 -6.90 0.91 -6.64
N PHE A 73 -6.02 -0.06 -6.38
CA PHE A 73 -6.34 -1.28 -5.64
C PHE A 73 -6.86 -0.97 -4.23
N HIS A 74 -6.13 -0.14 -3.48
CA HIS A 74 -6.51 0.27 -2.12
C HIS A 74 -7.82 1.07 -2.12
N GLN A 75 -8.00 1.99 -3.07
CA GLN A 75 -9.20 2.80 -3.18
C GLN A 75 -10.46 1.95 -3.36
N VAL A 76 -10.41 0.91 -4.20
CA VAL A 76 -11.55 0.00 -4.41
C VAL A 76 -11.92 -0.75 -3.13
N ILE A 77 -10.94 -1.15 -2.31
CA ILE A 77 -11.19 -1.79 -1.01
C ILE A 77 -11.83 -0.80 -0.04
N ILE A 78 -11.34 0.44 0.01
CA ILE A 78 -11.90 1.48 0.89
C ILE A 78 -13.35 1.79 0.50
N GLU A 79 -13.63 1.96 -0.80
CA GLU A 79 -14.99 2.19 -1.32
C GLU A 79 -15.90 0.98 -1.08
N GLY A 80 -15.39 -0.23 -1.33
CA GLY A 80 -16.09 -1.50 -1.11
C GLY A 80 -16.45 -1.75 0.35
N SER A 81 -15.76 -1.10 1.29
CA SER A 81 -16.11 -1.17 2.70
C SER A 81 -17.46 -0.53 2.98
N HIS A 82 -17.96 0.39 2.14
CA HIS A 82 -19.15 1.21 2.36
C HIS A 82 -19.18 1.85 3.76
N ASN A 83 -18.03 2.33 4.22
CA ASN A 83 -17.86 2.94 5.53
C ASN A 83 -17.08 4.25 5.42
N PRO A 84 -17.78 5.40 5.29
CA PRO A 84 -17.13 6.69 5.06
C PRO A 84 -16.18 7.09 6.19
N ALA A 85 -16.41 6.61 7.42
CA ALA A 85 -15.54 6.89 8.55
C ALA A 85 -14.12 6.33 8.38
N ILE A 86 -13.95 5.24 7.61
CA ILE A 86 -12.62 4.70 7.31
C ILE A 86 -11.87 5.63 6.36
N ALA A 87 -12.52 6.08 5.29
CA ALA A 87 -11.92 7.02 4.33
C ALA A 87 -11.52 8.33 5.02
N ASP A 88 -12.39 8.88 5.87
CA ASP A 88 -12.10 10.10 6.63
C ASP A 88 -10.92 9.93 7.60
N ALA A 89 -10.80 8.76 8.24
CA ALA A 89 -9.69 8.45 9.14
C ALA A 89 -8.37 8.28 8.39
N LEU A 90 -8.39 7.63 7.22
CA LEU A 90 -7.23 7.47 6.35
C LEU A 90 -6.72 8.84 5.85
N ALA A 91 -7.63 9.69 5.35
CA ALA A 91 -7.27 11.03 4.89
C ALA A 91 -6.58 11.87 5.99
N ARG A 92 -6.99 11.71 7.25
CA ARG A 92 -6.34 12.38 8.40
C ARG A 92 -4.98 11.78 8.73
N ASN A 93 -4.82 10.47 8.57
CA ASN A 93 -3.57 9.76 8.81
C ASN A 93 -2.50 10.10 7.76
N ASP A 94 -2.95 10.39 6.53
CA ASP A 94 -2.09 10.68 5.38
C ASP A 94 -1.39 12.06 5.42
N HIS A 95 -1.70 12.90 6.42
CA HIS A 95 -0.99 14.17 6.63
C HIS A 95 0.48 14.02 7.04
N LEU A 96 0.94 12.80 7.36
CA LEU A 96 2.35 12.51 7.61
C LEU A 96 3.03 11.98 6.34
N PRO A 97 4.07 12.67 5.82
CA PRO A 97 4.89 12.14 4.73
C PRO A 97 5.38 10.73 5.08
N PHE A 98 5.44 9.82 4.09
CA PHE A 98 5.84 8.41 4.23
C PHE A 98 4.84 7.46 4.88
N ALA A 99 3.75 7.94 5.48
CA ALA A 99 2.71 7.10 6.07
C ALA A 99 1.55 6.79 5.11
N SER A 100 1.39 7.55 4.02
CA SER A 100 0.31 7.37 3.06
C SER A 100 0.60 6.32 1.99
N VAL A 101 -0.45 5.72 1.44
CA VAL A 101 -0.40 4.91 0.20
C VAL A 101 0.02 5.75 -1.00
N THR A 102 -0.19 7.06 -0.96
CA THR A 102 0.12 8.03 -2.03
C THR A 102 1.60 8.44 -2.09
N ALA A 103 2.42 7.90 -1.18
CA ALA A 103 3.84 8.18 -1.09
C ALA A 103 4.65 6.87 -1.11
N LEU A 104 5.28 6.58 -2.25
CA LEU A 104 6.21 5.46 -2.37
C LEU A 104 7.66 5.91 -2.26
N ALA A 105 8.35 5.42 -1.24
CA ALA A 105 9.78 5.60 -1.05
C ALA A 105 10.56 4.49 -1.78
N VAL A 106 11.44 4.89 -2.71
CA VAL A 106 12.24 4.02 -3.57
C VAL A 106 13.73 4.26 -3.36
N ASP A 107 14.50 3.22 -3.06
CA ASP A 107 15.97 3.28 -3.03
C ASP A 107 16.56 3.06 -4.42
N ARG A 108 16.95 4.15 -5.08
CA ARG A 108 17.49 4.10 -6.45
C ARG A 108 18.83 3.37 -6.56
N LYS A 109 19.52 3.14 -5.44
CA LYS A 109 20.81 2.46 -5.42
C LYS A 109 20.68 0.93 -5.31
N ASP A 110 19.47 0.42 -5.09
CA ASP A 110 19.22 -1.02 -4.92
C ASP A 110 17.90 -1.46 -5.56
N MET A 111 17.80 -1.27 -6.88
CA MET A 111 16.61 -1.62 -7.66
C MET A 111 16.28 -3.13 -7.65
N VAL A 112 17.26 -3.99 -7.39
CA VAL A 112 17.03 -5.44 -7.22
C VAL A 112 16.26 -5.70 -5.94
N ARG A 113 16.58 -5.00 -4.85
CA ARG A 113 15.82 -5.08 -3.60
C ARG A 113 14.43 -4.47 -3.75
N GLU A 114 14.30 -3.34 -4.44
CA GLU A 114 13.00 -2.73 -4.69
C GLU A 114 12.11 -3.65 -5.54
N TYR A 115 12.64 -4.30 -6.58
CA TYR A 115 11.91 -5.35 -7.33
C TYR A 115 11.30 -6.39 -6.38
N ARG A 116 12.11 -6.97 -5.48
CA ARG A 116 11.64 -8.01 -4.53
C ARG A 116 10.57 -7.49 -3.59
N ARG A 117 10.76 -6.28 -3.07
CA ARG A 117 9.83 -5.63 -2.13
C ARG A 117 8.47 -5.39 -2.79
N PHE A 118 8.45 -4.77 -3.97
CA PHE A 118 7.23 -4.44 -4.68
C PHE A 118 6.54 -5.68 -5.25
N ASN A 119 7.30 -6.66 -5.74
CA ASN A 119 6.74 -7.94 -6.17
C ASN A 119 6.09 -8.70 -5.00
N TYR A 120 6.71 -8.72 -3.81
CA TYR A 120 6.10 -9.32 -2.62
C TYR A 120 4.80 -8.61 -2.23
N ALA A 121 4.79 -7.28 -2.23
CA ALA A 121 3.60 -6.49 -1.96
C ALA A 121 2.46 -6.81 -2.95
N HIS A 122 2.78 -6.96 -4.23
CA HIS A 122 1.84 -7.36 -5.28
C HIS A 122 1.28 -8.77 -5.08
N MET A 123 2.12 -9.74 -4.66
CA MET A 123 1.65 -11.09 -4.31
C MET A 123 0.71 -11.10 -3.09
N GLN A 124 0.88 -10.15 -2.16
CA GLN A 124 -0.08 -9.97 -1.08
C GLN A 124 -1.41 -9.41 -1.60
N HIS A 125 -1.42 -8.51 -2.59
CA HIS A 125 -2.67 -8.04 -3.21
C HIS A 125 -3.48 -9.17 -3.83
N HIS A 126 -2.84 -10.14 -4.51
CA HIS A 126 -3.50 -11.36 -4.97
C HIS A 126 -4.14 -12.14 -3.81
N SER A 127 -3.41 -12.31 -2.72
CA SER A 127 -3.92 -13.02 -1.53
C SER A 127 -5.10 -12.30 -0.87
N VAL A 128 -5.11 -10.96 -0.90
CA VAL A 128 -6.23 -10.12 -0.44
C VAL A 128 -7.42 -10.30 -1.36
N PHE A 129 -7.23 -10.18 -2.68
CA PHE A 129 -8.29 -10.35 -3.66
C PHE A 129 -8.99 -11.70 -3.54
N ASP A 130 -8.23 -12.79 -3.40
CA ASP A 130 -8.78 -14.13 -3.14
C ASP A 130 -9.65 -14.16 -1.87
N ALA A 131 -9.20 -13.52 -0.80
CA ALA A 131 -9.94 -13.44 0.45
C ALA A 131 -11.22 -12.60 0.30
N LEU A 132 -11.18 -11.50 -0.46
CA LEU A 132 -12.34 -10.66 -0.75
C LEU A 132 -13.41 -11.43 -1.54
N VAL A 133 -13.02 -12.10 -2.63
CA VAL A 133 -13.94 -12.88 -3.49
C VAL A 133 -14.51 -14.09 -2.74
N SER A 134 -13.75 -14.66 -1.81
CA SER A 134 -14.18 -15.80 -0.99
C SER A 134 -14.98 -15.40 0.26
N GLY A 135 -15.20 -14.10 0.50
CA GLY A 135 -15.90 -13.61 1.70
C GLY A 135 -15.15 -13.85 3.02
N GLN A 136 -13.82 -14.02 2.97
CA GLN A 136 -12.99 -14.38 4.13
C GLN A 136 -12.52 -13.12 4.88
N GLY A 137 -13.43 -12.44 5.57
CA GLY A 137 -13.19 -11.15 6.23
C GLY A 137 -11.96 -11.11 7.15
N ALA A 138 -11.84 -12.05 8.08
CA ALA A 138 -10.71 -12.11 9.01
C ALA A 138 -9.36 -12.31 8.29
N ARG A 139 -9.34 -13.09 7.20
CA ARG A 139 -8.14 -13.30 6.38
C ARG A 139 -7.77 -12.03 5.62
N ALA A 140 -8.75 -11.36 5.01
CA ALA A 140 -8.54 -10.12 4.28
C ALA A 140 -7.94 -9.02 5.19
N GLU A 141 -8.47 -8.87 6.41
CA GLU A 141 -7.94 -7.92 7.40
C GLU A 141 -6.51 -8.23 7.81
N ALA A 142 -6.22 -9.50 8.13
CA ALA A 142 -4.88 -9.90 8.56
C ALA A 142 -3.83 -9.63 7.48
N ILE A 143 -4.13 -9.93 6.20
CA ILE A 143 -3.19 -9.71 5.09
C ILE A 143 -2.98 -8.22 4.85
N MET A 144 -4.03 -7.39 4.82
CA MET A 144 -3.87 -5.94 4.59
C MET A 144 -3.12 -5.25 5.73
N ARG A 145 -3.33 -5.69 6.97
CA ARG A 145 -2.56 -5.17 8.11
C ARG A 145 -1.08 -5.52 8.00
N GLU A 146 -0.77 -6.75 7.61
CA GLU A 146 0.63 -7.16 7.36
C GLU A 146 1.23 -6.41 6.16
N HIS A 147 0.46 -6.24 5.08
CA HIS A 147 0.90 -5.52 3.88
C HIS A 147 1.34 -4.09 4.20
N ALA A 148 0.56 -3.35 4.98
CA ALA A 148 0.95 -2.01 5.42
C ALA A 148 2.24 -2.03 6.25
N ASN A 149 2.35 -2.96 7.21
CA ASN A 149 3.49 -3.09 8.12
C ASN A 149 4.76 -3.63 7.46
N ALA A 150 4.66 -4.38 6.37
CA ALA A 150 5.82 -4.82 5.60
C ALA A 150 6.68 -3.60 5.18
N THR A 151 6.03 -2.47 4.89
CA THR A 151 6.70 -1.19 4.64
C THR A 151 7.64 -0.76 5.78
N LEU A 152 7.24 -0.96 7.05
CA LEU A 152 8.04 -0.63 8.24
C LEU A 152 9.19 -1.61 8.48
N ARG A 153 8.96 -2.91 8.30
CA ARG A 153 10.01 -3.91 8.48
C ARG A 153 11.11 -3.79 7.43
N TYR A 154 10.72 -3.40 6.22
CA TYR A 154 11.69 -2.92 5.27
C TYR A 154 12.32 -1.61 5.81
N ALA A 155 11.55 -0.60 6.24
CA ALA A 155 12.02 0.70 6.80
C ALA A 155 13.11 0.59 7.90
N GLU A 156 13.04 -0.39 8.80
CA GLU A 156 14.06 -0.61 9.85
C GLU A 156 15.42 -1.07 9.30
N ILE A 157 15.45 -1.73 8.12
CA ILE A 157 16.68 -1.98 7.35
C ILE A 157 17.32 -0.65 6.88
N PHE A 158 16.51 0.42 6.75
CA PHE A 158 16.95 1.75 6.30
C PHE A 158 17.41 2.66 7.45
N GLY A 159 17.46 2.18 8.70
CA GLY A 159 17.89 2.92 9.90
C GLY A 159 19.40 3.25 9.98
N SER A 160 20.09 3.43 8.86
CA SER A 160 21.42 4.08 8.85
C SER A 160 21.30 5.46 8.21
N ALA A 161 22.08 6.43 8.69
CA ALA A 161 22.06 7.86 8.37
C ALA A 161 22.33 8.25 6.89
N VAL A 162 22.10 7.33 5.95
CA VAL A 162 22.38 7.42 4.51
C VAL A 162 21.10 7.66 3.68
N ALA A 163 19.94 7.78 4.33
CA ALA A 163 18.62 7.76 3.68
C ALA A 163 18.29 9.03 2.86
N SER A 164 18.89 10.18 3.14
CA SER A 164 18.44 11.45 2.54
C SER A 164 18.84 11.67 1.07
N GLU A 165 19.88 11.03 0.55
CA GLU A 165 20.31 11.18 -0.86
C GLU A 165 19.97 9.97 -1.75
N ARG A 166 19.58 8.84 -1.15
CA ARG A 166 19.35 7.57 -1.87
C ARG A 166 17.87 7.32 -2.19
N MET A 167 16.99 7.98 -1.45
CA MET A 167 15.55 7.75 -1.51
C MET A 167 14.86 8.75 -2.46
N LYS A 168 14.05 8.25 -3.39
CA LYS A 168 13.04 9.04 -4.10
C LYS A 168 11.70 8.82 -3.46
N VAL A 169 10.94 9.88 -3.22
CA VAL A 169 9.51 9.76 -2.96
C VAL A 169 8.79 9.99 -4.27
N ILE A 170 8.08 8.97 -4.74
CA ILE A 170 7.09 9.09 -5.80
C ILE A 170 5.80 9.56 -5.10
N HIS A 171 5.30 10.72 -5.51
CA HIS A 171 4.06 11.29 -4.99
C HIS A 171 3.12 11.56 -6.16
N ARG A 172 1.83 11.23 -5.99
CA ARG A 172 0.78 11.66 -6.90
C ARG A 172 -0.07 12.73 -6.21
N PRO A 173 -0.40 13.83 -6.90
CA PRO A 173 -1.35 14.80 -6.38
C PRO A 173 -2.74 14.17 -6.27
N ASP A 174 -3.49 14.58 -5.23
CA ASP A 174 -4.90 14.25 -5.01
C ASP A 174 -5.82 14.79 -6.13
#